data_AF-A0A644ZA12-F1
#
_entry.id   AF-A0A644ZA12-F1
#
_cell.length_a   1.000
_cell.length_b   1.000
_cell.length_c   1.000
_cell.angle_alpha   90.00
_cell.angle_beta   90.00
_cell.angle_gamma   90.00
#
_symmetry.space_group_name_H-M   'P 1'
#
loop_
_entity.id
_entity.type
_entity.pdbx_description
1 polymer ?
#
loop_
_entity_poly.entity_id
_entity_poly.type
_entity_poly.pdbx_seq_one_letter_code
_entity_poly.pdbx_strand_id
1 'polypeptide(L)'
;MNDLYITSSHGKTPDFDYVLNHKKVCMVTDKIIGPKEICKEILKRNLDRTVIVGENLSYDNEKITIGSPDEILNTDEFDMCVVVILEDY
;
A
#
# COMPACT_ATOMS: atom_id res chain seq x y z
N MET A 1 7.07 -20.76 5.54
CA MET A 1 6.71 -19.36 5.87
C MET A 1 6.20 -18.74 4.57
N ASN A 2 5.07 -18.04 4.59
CA ASN A 2 4.54 -17.41 3.37
C ASN A 2 5.40 -16.19 3.04
N ASP A 3 5.81 -16.05 1.78
CA ASP A 3 6.67 -14.94 1.31
C ASP A 3 5.92 -13.59 1.29
N LEU A 4 4.58 -13.62 1.21
CA LEU A 4 3.71 -12.45 1.12
C LEU A 4 2.61 -12.53 2.17
N TYR A 5 2.43 -11.46 2.95
CA TYR A 5 1.26 -11.30 3.81
C TYR A 5 0.14 -10.59 3.05
N ILE A 6 -1.05 -11.18 3.01
CA ILE A 6 -2.21 -10.63 2.29
C ILE A 6 -3.28 -10.21 3.30
N THR A 7 -3.76 -8.98 3.19
CA THR A 7 -4.79 -8.42 4.09
C THR A 7 -5.69 -7.41 3.36
N SER A 8 -6.63 -6.80 4.07
CA SER A 8 -7.49 -5.73 3.57
C SER A 8 -7.78 -4.71 4.67
N SER A 9 -7.93 -3.44 4.29
CA SER A 9 -8.42 -2.37 5.17
C SER A 9 -9.92 -2.10 5.05
N HIS A 10 -10.64 -2.79 4.15
CA HIS A 10 -12.06 -2.50 3.93
C HIS A 10 -12.91 -2.73 5.19
N GLY A 11 -13.43 -1.64 5.75
CA GLY A 11 -14.28 -1.66 6.94
C GLY A 11 -13.55 -2.03 8.23
N LYS A 12 -12.21 -1.97 8.25
CA LYS A 12 -11.38 -2.29 9.43
C LYS A 12 -10.17 -1.36 9.49
N THR A 13 -9.83 -0.90 10.69
CA THR A 13 -8.54 -0.22 10.91
C THR A 13 -7.44 -1.29 10.98
N PRO A 14 -6.44 -1.27 10.08
CA PRO A 14 -5.33 -2.23 10.16
C PRO A 14 -4.46 -1.97 11.39
N ASP A 15 -3.94 -3.04 11.97
CA ASP A 15 -2.79 -2.94 12.87
C ASP A 15 -1.52 -2.72 12.03
N PHE A 16 -1.13 -1.47 11.87
CA PHE A 16 0.03 -1.10 11.06
C PHE A 16 1.35 -1.60 11.62
N ASP A 17 1.46 -1.82 12.93
CA ASP A 17 2.69 -2.39 13.51
C ASP A 17 2.83 -3.85 13.09
N TYR A 18 1.74 -4.62 13.13
CA TYR A 18 1.75 -5.99 12.63
C TYR A 18 1.93 -6.07 11.11
N VAL A 19 1.22 -5.24 10.35
CA VAL A 19 1.28 -5.21 8.89
C VAL A 19 2.70 -4.89 8.42
N LEU A 20 3.31 -3.81 8.93
CA LEU A 20 4.62 -3.32 8.49
C LEU A 20 5.81 -4.08 9.09
N ASN A 21 5.56 -5.08 9.94
CA ASN A 21 6.57 -6.04 10.38
C ASN A 21 6.84 -7.14 9.34
N HIS A 22 6.05 -7.21 8.25
CA HIS A 22 6.29 -8.13 7.14
C HIS A 22 7.11 -7.46 6.05
N LYS A 23 8.06 -8.22 5.47
CA LYS A 23 8.89 -7.74 4.36
C LYS A 23 8.11 -7.42 3.08
N LYS A 24 7.04 -8.19 2.83
CA LYS A 24 6.17 -8.06 1.67
C LYS A 24 4.73 -8.13 2.12
N VAL A 25 3.95 -7.13 1.77
CA VAL A 25 2.51 -7.05 2.07
C VAL A 25 1.74 -6.76 0.79
N CYS A 26 0.61 -7.44 0.60
CA CYS A 26 -0.42 -7.05 -0.37
C CYS A 26 -1.70 -6.69 0.39
N MET A 27 -2.26 -5.52 0.10
CA MET A 27 -3.43 -4.97 0.75
C MET A 27 -4.49 -4.59 -0.27
N VAL A 28 -5.73 -5.03 -0.06
CA VAL A 28 -6.89 -4.44 -0.73
C VAL A 28 -7.40 -3.27 0.11
N THR A 29 -7.40 -2.07 -0.46
CA THR A 29 -7.68 -0.83 0.28
C THR A 29 -9.17 -0.45 0.27
N ASP A 30 -9.51 0.63 0.98
CA ASP A 30 -10.78 1.33 0.84
C ASP A 30 -10.58 2.84 0.75
N LYS A 31 -11.67 3.61 0.80
CA LYS A 31 -11.65 5.09 0.70
C LYS A 31 -11.13 5.78 1.96
N ILE A 32 -10.97 5.05 3.07
CA ILE A 32 -10.54 5.60 4.36
C ILE A 32 -9.06 5.30 4.56
N ILE A 33 -8.64 4.06 4.29
CA ILE A 33 -7.27 3.60 4.41
C ILE A 33 -6.79 3.20 3.02
N GLY A 34 -6.33 4.21 2.27
CA GLY A 34 -5.78 4.09 0.93
C GLY A 34 -4.25 4.18 0.91
N PRO A 35 -3.65 4.29 -0.29
CA PRO A 35 -2.20 4.39 -0.45
C PRO A 35 -1.56 5.51 0.37
N LYS A 36 -2.20 6.68 0.44
CA LYS A 36 -1.67 7.84 1.16
C LYS A 36 -1.62 7.61 2.67
N GLU A 37 -2.64 6.98 3.25
CA GLU A 37 -2.67 6.64 4.69
C GLU A 37 -1.63 5.59 5.04
N ILE A 38 -1.49 4.58 4.17
CA ILE A 38 -0.44 3.56 4.29
C ILE A 38 0.94 4.22 4.28
N CYS A 39 1.21 5.12 3.32
CA CYS A 39 2.48 5.84 3.22
C CYS A 39 2.78 6.70 4.45
N LYS A 40 1.78 7.40 5.01
CA LYS A 40 1.94 8.16 6.26
C LYS A 40 2.38 7.25 7.42
N GLU A 41 1.79 6.06 7.54
CA GLU A 41 2.14 5.11 8.60
C GLU A 41 3.52 4.47 8.40
N ILE A 42 3.98 4.31 7.16
CA ILE A 42 5.36 3.91 6.82
C ILE A 42 6.34 5.00 7.26
N LEU A 43 6.13 6.25 6.84
CA LEU A 43 7.03 7.38 7.14
C LEU A 43 7.08 7.68 8.63
N LYS A 44 5.93 7.62 9.33
CA LYS A 44 5.85 7.79 10.79
C LYS A 44 6.73 6.80 11.56
N ARG A 45 7.00 5.63 10.97
CA ARG A 45 7.87 4.59 11.55
C ARG A 45 9.31 4.65 11.05
N ASN A 46 9.65 5.63 10.20
CA ASN A 46 10.96 5.77 9.55
C ASN A 46 11.37 4.48 8.80
N LEU A 47 10.40 3.82 8.15
CA LEU A 47 10.66 2.63 7.36
C LEU A 47 10.95 3.03 5.91
N ASP A 48 12.01 2.46 5.36
CA ASP A 48 12.30 2.52 3.92
C ASP A 48 11.53 1.41 3.21
N ARG A 49 10.65 1.78 2.28
CA ARG A 49 9.71 0.86 1.61
C ARG A 49 9.47 1.31 0.18
N THR A 50 9.32 0.35 -0.73
CA THR A 50 8.71 0.61 -2.04
C THR A 50 7.23 0.31 -1.97
N VAL A 51 6.40 1.24 -2.48
CA VAL A 51 4.96 1.12 -2.54
C VAL A 51 4.52 1.03 -4.01
N ILE A 52 3.74 0.00 -4.32
CA ILE A 52 3.17 -0.25 -5.64
C ILE A 52 1.67 -0.16 -5.52
N VAL A 53 1.04 0.73 -6.27
CA VAL A 53 -0.41 0.96 -6.29
C VAL A 53 -0.97 0.50 -7.62
N GLY A 54 -1.84 -0.50 -7.59
CA GLY A 54 -2.59 -1.01 -8.74
C GLY A 54 -4.01 -0.46 -8.76
N GLU A 55 -4.28 0.41 -9.73
CA GLU A 55 -5.58 1.02 -9.99
C GLU A 55 -6.26 0.30 -11.17
N ASN A 56 -7.56 0.01 -11.07
CA ASN A 56 -8.37 -0.61 -12.13
C ASN A 56 -7.73 -1.87 -12.75
N LEU A 57 -7.14 -2.73 -11.92
CA LEU A 57 -6.46 -3.95 -12.40
C LEU A 57 -7.40 -4.82 -13.24
N SER A 58 -6.90 -5.32 -14.37
CA SER A 58 -7.64 -6.10 -15.38
C SER A 58 -8.72 -5.34 -16.16
N TYR A 59 -8.76 -4.01 -16.10
CA TYR A 59 -9.61 -3.16 -16.95
C TYR A 59 -8.77 -2.37 -17.96
N ASP A 60 -9.40 -1.83 -19.00
CA ASP A 60 -8.71 -1.11 -20.09
C ASP A 60 -7.93 0.14 -19.61
N ASN A 61 -8.33 0.71 -18.47
CA ASN A 61 -7.69 1.87 -17.84
C ASN A 61 -6.86 1.48 -16.61
N GLU A 62 -6.31 0.27 -16.60
CA GLU A 62 -5.34 -0.18 -15.58
C GLU A 62 -4.17 0.81 -15.48
N LYS A 63 -3.78 1.13 -14.25
CA LYS A 63 -2.62 1.97 -13.97
C LYS A 63 -1.85 1.41 -12.79
N ILE A 64 -0.53 1.30 -12.95
CA ILE A 64 0.38 0.90 -11.89
C ILE A 64 1.28 2.08 -11.57
N THR A 65 1.24 2.55 -10.33
CA THR A 65 2.12 3.59 -9.81
C THR A 65 3.12 2.94 -8.84
N ILE A 66 4.41 3.20 -9.02
CA ILE A 66 5.48 2.67 -8.16
C ILE A 66 6.28 3.84 -7.62
N GLY A 67 6.56 3.85 -6.32
CA GLY A 67 7.41 4.87 -5.72
C GLY A 67 7.70 4.65 -4.25
N SER A 68 8.57 5.49 -3.72
CA SER A 68 8.75 5.69 -2.29
C SER A 68 7.46 6.25 -1.65
N PRO A 69 7.31 6.18 -0.32
CA PRO A 69 6.13 6.71 0.36
C PRO A 69 5.94 8.21 0.10
N ASP A 70 7.04 8.98 0.02
CA ASP A 70 7.00 10.40 -0.31
C ASP A 70 6.52 10.66 -1.75
N GLU A 71 6.94 9.87 -2.73
CA GLU A 71 6.47 10.00 -4.12
C GLU A 71 4.98 9.68 -4.25
N ILE A 72 4.51 8.62 -3.58
CA ILE A 72 3.08 8.26 -3.57
C ILE A 72 2.24 9.35 -2.91
N LEU A 73 2.73 9.99 -1.84
CA LEU A 73 2.02 11.12 -1.20
C LEU A 73 1.89 12.33 -2.12
N ASN A 74 2.84 12.54 -3.03
CA ASN A 74 2.84 13.63 -4.01
C ASN A 74 2.10 13.28 -5.32
N THR A 75 1.49 12.10 -5.40
CA THR A 75 0.66 11.69 -6.55
C THR A 75 -0.80 12.14 -6.36
N ASP A 76 -1.58 12.12 -7.44
CA ASP A 76 -3.03 12.33 -7.44
C ASP A 76 -3.75 11.43 -6.41
N GLU A 77 -4.99 11.79 -6.09
CA GLU A 77 -5.84 10.95 -5.23
C GLU A 77 -6.10 9.58 -5.86
N PHE A 78 -6.16 8.56 -5.03
CA PHE A 78 -6.41 7.18 -5.43
C PHE A 78 -7.84 6.78 -5.07
N ASP A 79 -8.49 6.06 -5.97
CA ASP A 79 -9.71 5.31 -5.66
C ASP A 79 -9.37 4.00 -4.91
N MET A 80 -10.37 3.12 -4.74
CA MET A 80 -10.13 1.78 -4.20
C MET A 80 -9.16 1.02 -5.09
N CYS A 81 -8.06 0.54 -4.51
CA CYS A 81 -6.93 -0.01 -5.24
C CYS A 81 -6.33 -1.22 -4.51
N VAL A 82 -5.37 -1.87 -5.15
CA VAL A 82 -4.51 -2.87 -4.50
C VAL A 82 -3.15 -2.23 -4.24
N VAL A 83 -2.64 -2.36 -3.02
CA VAL A 83 -1.32 -1.83 -2.63
C VAL A 83 -0.39 -2.98 -2.28
N VAL A 84 0.80 -2.99 -2.87
CA VAL A 84 1.90 -3.86 -2.47
C VAL A 84 2.99 -3.03 -1.81
N ILE A 85 3.49 -3.48 -0.67
CA ILE A 85 4.53 -2.83 0.11
C ILE A 85 5.72 -3.79 0.21
N LEU A 86 6.92 -3.32 -0.14
CA LEU A 86 8.14 -4.13 -0.21
C LEU A 86 9.26 -3.47 0.60
N GLU A 87 10.00 -4.25 1.40
CA GLU A 87 11.25 -3.83 2.07
C GLU A 87 12.42 -3.74 1.09
N ASP A 88 12.54 -4.74 0.24
CA ASP A 88 13.65 -4.93 -0.69
C ASP A 88 13.04 -4.97 -2.11
N TYR A 89 13.36 -3.99 -2.96
CA TYR A 89 12.94 -3.92 -4.37
C TYR A 89 14.15 -3.90 -5.30
#